data_AF-A0A7R9M7D5-F1
#
_entry.id   AF-A0A7R9M7D5-F1
#
_cell.length_a   1.000
_cell.length_b   1.000
_cell.length_c   1.000
_cell.angle_alpha   90.00
_cell.angle_beta   90.00
_cell.angle_gamma   90.00
#
_symmetry.space_group_name_H-M   'P 1'
#
loop_
_entity.id
_entity.type
_entity.pdbx_description
1 polymer ?
#
loop_
_entity_poly.entity_id
_entity_poly.type
_entity_poly.pdbx_seq_one_letter_code
_entity_poly.pdbx_strand_id
1 'polypeptide(L)'
;MHLFKNDSPSYNERDHKVQQLKLLIDSKITRLQNPINCSSAKKFVCNVDYKGGLGYIFQHYSYCFIAALRLNRTLIFTPSTQSFLTFYIKIFFRPLSHTCVDSDGDNSTTWDGMEVTIDKTVDYQVIDFWFGRSKYLTLHAWIPTQISTELTSLSTQPFVLFMGFLLQYLMRPSE
;
A
#
# COMPACT_ATOMS: atom_id res chain seq x y z
N MET A 1 -6.00 38.47 -29.76
CA MET A 1 -5.81 38.06 -28.36
C MET A 1 -6.10 36.56 -28.28
N HIS A 2 -5.09 35.74 -28.58
CA HIS A 2 -5.18 34.28 -28.49
C HIS A 2 -4.72 33.89 -27.08
N LEU A 3 -5.67 33.86 -26.15
CA LEU A 3 -5.48 33.27 -24.82
C LEU A 3 -6.25 31.95 -24.82
N PHE A 4 -5.69 30.92 -24.18
CA PHE A 4 -6.12 29.51 -24.20
C PHE A 4 -5.60 28.68 -25.38
N LYS A 5 -4.27 28.54 -25.46
CA LYS A 5 -3.71 27.25 -25.89
C LYS A 5 -4.12 26.21 -24.84
N ASN A 6 -4.94 25.25 -25.23
CA ASN A 6 -5.18 24.05 -24.45
C ASN A 6 -3.93 23.18 -24.53
N ASP A 7 -2.95 23.44 -23.66
CA ASP A 7 -1.80 22.54 -23.43
C ASP A 7 -2.20 21.35 -22.53
N SER A 8 -3.42 20.84 -22.71
CA SER A 8 -3.85 19.60 -22.05
C SER A 8 -3.34 18.42 -22.88
N PRO A 9 -2.66 17.43 -22.29
CA PRO A 9 -2.21 16.25 -23.02
C PRO A 9 -3.41 15.60 -23.70
N SER A 10 -3.20 15.13 -24.94
CA SER A 10 -4.24 14.37 -25.66
C SER A 10 -4.67 13.18 -24.81
N TYR A 11 -5.92 12.73 -24.94
CA TYR A 11 -6.47 11.60 -24.16
C TYR A 11 -5.52 10.39 -24.16
N ASN A 12 -4.98 10.03 -25.33
CA ASN A 12 -4.03 8.93 -25.49
C ASN A 12 -2.69 9.17 -24.76
N GLU A 13 -2.21 10.41 -24.73
CA GLU A 13 -0.97 10.77 -24.02
C GLU A 13 -1.16 10.71 -22.50
N ARG A 14 -2.32 11.14 -22.00
CA ARG A 14 -2.68 11.01 -20.59
C ARG A 14 -2.74 9.54 -20.18
N ASP A 15 -3.43 8.71 -20.95
CA ASP A 15 -3.57 7.28 -20.66
C ASP A 15 -2.21 6.57 -20.64
N HIS A 16 -1.35 6.90 -21.60
CA HIS A 16 0.02 6.40 -21.63
C HIS A 16 0.82 6.80 -20.39
N LYS A 17 0.74 8.07 -19.95
CA LYS A 17 1.42 8.55 -18.74
C LYS A 17 0.89 7.85 -17.47
N VAL A 18 -0.43 7.65 -17.36
CA VAL A 18 -1.06 6.90 -16.27
C VAL A 18 -0.53 5.46 -16.24
N GLN A 19 -0.46 4.81 -17.40
CA GLN A 19 0.03 3.44 -17.51
C GLN A 19 1.51 3.32 -17.14
N GLN A 20 2.37 4.23 -17.63
CA GLN A 20 3.79 4.27 -17.28
C GLN A 20 4.00 4.46 -15.78
N LEU A 21 3.24 5.38 -15.17
CA LEU A 21 3.30 5.63 -13.73
C LEU A 21 2.85 4.41 -12.93
N LYS A 22 1.77 3.74 -13.35
CA LYS A 22 1.32 2.50 -12.72
C LYS A 22 2.39 1.41 -12.78
N LEU A 23 3.01 1.19 -13.95
CA LEU A 23 4.07 0.19 -14.11
C LEU A 23 5.29 0.49 -13.23
N LEU A 24 5.67 1.77 -13.10
CA LEU A 24 6.74 2.19 -12.20
C LEU A 24 6.41 1.86 -10.73
N ILE A 25 5.19 2.19 -10.30
CA ILE A 25 4.72 1.92 -8.93
C ILE A 25 4.68 0.41 -8.69
N ASP A 26 4.05 -0.36 -9.58
CA ASP A 26 3.93 -1.81 -9.46
C ASP A 26 5.31 -2.50 -9.38
N SER A 27 6.27 -2.04 -10.19
CA SER A 27 7.65 -2.54 -10.16
C SER A 27 8.34 -2.25 -8.82
N LYS A 28 8.22 -1.03 -8.31
CA LYS A 28 8.78 -0.66 -6.99
C LYS A 28 8.14 -1.45 -5.85
N ILE A 29 6.81 -1.58 -5.87
CA ILE A 29 6.09 -2.36 -4.86
C ILE A 29 6.52 -3.82 -4.91
N THR A 30 6.59 -4.41 -6.11
CA THR A 30 7.01 -5.81 -6.29
C THR A 30 8.41 -6.03 -5.75
N ARG A 31 9.35 -5.11 -6.01
CA ARG A 31 10.71 -5.19 -5.46
C ARG A 31 10.72 -5.10 -3.93
N LEU A 32 9.92 -4.21 -3.33
CA LEU A 32 9.84 -4.07 -1.88
C LEU A 32 9.21 -5.29 -1.21
N GLN A 33 8.18 -5.88 -1.84
CA GLN A 33 7.49 -7.04 -1.31
C GLN A 33 8.31 -8.33 -1.45
N ASN A 34 9.24 -8.41 -2.41
CA ASN A 34 10.00 -9.62 -2.71
C ASN A 34 11.50 -9.44 -2.40
N PRO A 35 11.91 -9.34 -1.12
CA PRO A 35 13.32 -9.28 -0.74
C PRO A 35 14.03 -10.60 -1.06
N ILE A 36 15.34 -10.53 -1.30
CA ILE A 36 16.20 -11.71 -1.56
C ILE A 36 16.26 -12.62 -0.33
N ASN A 37 16.36 -12.04 0.87
CA ASN A 37 16.39 -12.77 2.13
C ASN A 37 15.27 -12.26 3.04
N CYS A 38 14.20 -13.05 3.17
CA CYS A 38 13.04 -12.70 3.99
C CYS A 38 13.38 -12.59 5.48
N SER A 39 14.28 -13.43 6.01
CA SER A 39 14.62 -13.46 7.43
C SER A 39 15.29 -12.17 7.89
N SER A 40 16.10 -11.53 7.03
CA SER A 40 16.74 -10.23 7.32
C SER A 40 15.93 -9.02 6.85
N ALA A 41 14.80 -9.23 6.18
CA ALA A 41 14.01 -8.13 5.63
C ALA A 41 13.33 -7.33 6.74
N LYS A 42 13.31 -6.01 6.58
CA LYS A 42 12.54 -5.12 7.46
C LYS A 42 11.06 -5.29 7.13
N LYS A 43 10.30 -5.88 8.06
CA LYS A 43 8.87 -6.18 7.86
C LYS A 43 7.97 -5.17 8.57
N PHE A 44 6.79 -4.99 8.02
CA PHE A 44 5.64 -4.33 8.63
C PHE A 44 4.51 -5.36 8.65
N VAL A 45 4.21 -5.88 9.84
CA VAL A 45 3.18 -6.91 10.01
C VAL A 45 1.86 -6.21 10.28
N CYS A 46 0.87 -6.39 9.41
CA CYS A 46 -0.45 -5.83 9.56
C CYS A 46 -1.44 -6.94 9.92
N ASN A 47 -1.90 -6.90 11.17
CA ASN A 47 -3.02 -7.71 11.60
C ASN A 47 -4.30 -7.14 10.98
N VAL A 48 -5.21 -8.00 10.51
CA VAL A 48 -6.50 -7.55 9.97
C VAL A 48 -7.61 -8.28 10.68
N ASP A 49 -8.43 -7.52 11.43
CA ASP A 49 -9.56 -8.09 12.15
C ASP A 49 -10.79 -8.21 11.24
N TYR A 50 -11.52 -9.31 11.38
CA TYR A 50 -12.58 -9.75 10.46
C TYR A 50 -13.93 -9.06 10.69
N LYS A 51 -13.98 -7.89 11.33
CA LYS A 51 -15.25 -7.27 11.72
C LYS A 51 -16.03 -6.58 10.58
N GLY A 52 -15.57 -6.67 9.31
CA GLY A 52 -16.17 -5.94 8.18
C GLY A 52 -16.21 -6.71 6.85
N GLY A 53 -16.93 -6.16 5.87
CA GLY A 53 -17.03 -6.72 4.50
C GLY A 53 -15.78 -6.50 3.65
N LEU A 54 -15.78 -7.00 2.41
CA LEU A 54 -14.61 -6.99 1.51
C LEU A 54 -14.01 -5.58 1.30
N GLY A 55 -14.87 -4.56 1.16
CA GLY A 55 -14.43 -3.17 1.01
C GLY A 55 -13.67 -2.64 2.24
N TYR A 56 -14.12 -2.98 3.45
CA TYR A 56 -13.43 -2.60 4.69
C TYR A 56 -12.04 -3.25 4.77
N ILE A 57 -11.95 -4.53 4.38
CA ILE A 57 -10.68 -5.26 4.37
C ILE A 57 -9.68 -4.62 3.40
N PHE A 58 -10.08 -4.36 2.15
CA PHE A 58 -9.17 -3.74 1.18
C PHE A 58 -8.80 -2.30 1.54
N GLN A 59 -9.72 -1.56 2.16
CA GLN A 59 -9.42 -0.26 2.73
C GLN A 59 -8.33 -0.37 3.81
N HIS A 60 -8.47 -1.28 4.77
CA HIS A 60 -7.44 -1.51 5.79
C HIS A 60 -6.11 -2.00 5.20
N TYR A 61 -6.16 -2.93 4.24
CA TYR A 61 -4.98 -3.42 3.51
C TYR A 61 -4.24 -2.28 2.84
N SER A 62 -4.96 -1.37 2.16
CA SER A 62 -4.36 -0.24 1.47
C SER A 62 -3.66 0.74 2.43
N TYR A 63 -4.22 0.98 3.62
CA TYR A 63 -3.59 1.84 4.63
C TYR A 63 -2.36 1.18 5.26
N CYS A 64 -2.42 -0.11 5.56
CA CYS A 64 -1.25 -0.88 5.98
C CYS A 64 -0.15 -0.85 4.91
N PHE A 65 -0.53 -0.89 3.62
CA PHE A 65 0.43 -0.78 2.53
C PHE A 65 1.07 0.60 2.46
N ILE A 66 0.28 1.68 2.58
CA ILE A 66 0.82 3.04 2.67
C ILE A 66 1.84 3.16 3.80
N ALA A 67 1.53 2.62 4.99
CA ALA A 67 2.44 2.62 6.12
C ALA A 67 3.74 1.86 5.81
N ALA A 68 3.63 0.65 5.24
CA ALA A 68 4.77 -0.16 4.84
C ALA A 68 5.65 0.55 3.78
N LEU A 69 5.04 1.20 2.79
CA LEU A 69 5.74 1.98 1.76
C LEU A 69 6.48 3.17 2.36
N ARG A 70 5.82 3.93 3.23
CA ARG A 70 6.43 5.08 3.92
C ARG A 70 7.61 4.67 4.78
N LEU A 71 7.53 3.50 5.42
CA LEU A 71 8.59 2.96 6.27
C LEU A 71 9.64 2.14 5.49
N ASN A 72 9.46 1.96 4.17
CA ASN A 72 10.29 1.11 3.32
C ASN A 72 10.44 -0.32 3.86
N ARG A 73 9.30 -0.97 4.14
CA ARG A 73 9.20 -2.31 4.73
C ARG A 73 8.38 -3.25 3.86
N THR A 74 8.74 -4.54 3.88
CA THR A 74 7.93 -5.61 3.30
C THR A 74 6.66 -5.78 4.13
N LEU A 75 5.49 -5.85 3.47
CA LEU A 75 4.20 -5.91 4.15
C LEU A 75 3.82 -7.37 4.34
N ILE A 76 3.52 -7.75 5.57
CA ILE A 76 3.03 -9.09 5.90
C ILE A 76 1.60 -8.95 6.42
N PHE A 77 0.64 -9.64 5.82
CA PHE A 77 -0.71 -9.71 6.37
C PHE A 77 -0.84 -10.94 7.26
N THR A 78 -1.07 -10.72 8.54
CA THR A 78 -1.41 -11.77 9.50
C THR A 78 -2.91 -11.74 9.74
N PRO A 79 -3.65 -12.80 9.35
CA PRO A 79 -5.06 -12.90 9.70
C PRO A 79 -5.20 -13.02 11.22
N SER A 80 -6.03 -12.19 11.86
CA SER A 80 -6.34 -12.35 13.29
C SER A 80 -7.07 -13.67 13.57
N THR A 81 -7.83 -14.15 12.58
CA THR A 81 -8.53 -15.44 12.55
C THR A 81 -8.61 -15.92 11.09
N GLN A 82 -8.56 -17.23 10.83
CA GLN A 82 -8.81 -17.81 9.50
C GLN A 82 -10.30 -17.65 9.14
N SER A 83 -10.70 -16.44 8.74
CA SER A 83 -12.06 -16.16 8.31
C SER A 83 -12.30 -16.61 6.86
N PHE A 84 -13.55 -16.95 6.55
CA PHE A 84 -14.01 -17.33 5.21
C PHE A 84 -13.61 -16.29 4.15
N LEU A 85 -13.72 -15.00 4.46
CA LEU A 85 -13.36 -13.92 3.52
C LEU A 85 -11.85 -13.84 3.27
N THR A 86 -11.02 -14.06 4.30
CA THR A 86 -9.56 -14.08 4.12
C THR A 86 -9.12 -15.29 3.28
N PHE A 87 -9.86 -16.40 3.35
CA PHE A 87 -9.66 -17.55 2.47
C PHE A 87 -9.94 -17.19 1.01
N TYR A 88 -11.06 -16.53 0.69
CA TYR A 88 -11.34 -16.11 -0.69
C TYR A 88 -10.36 -15.09 -1.22
N ILE A 89 -9.87 -14.16 -0.39
CA ILE A 89 -8.84 -13.22 -0.80
C ILE A 89 -7.58 -13.96 -1.28
N LYS A 90 -7.17 -15.03 -0.58
CA LYS A 90 -6.03 -15.87 -0.97
C LYS A 90 -6.30 -16.69 -2.23
N ILE A 91 -7.56 -17.01 -2.53
CA ILE A 91 -7.93 -17.79 -3.72
C ILE A 91 -8.04 -16.91 -4.95
N PHE A 92 -8.69 -15.76 -4.85
CA PHE A 92 -9.01 -14.91 -6.00
C PHE A 92 -7.90 -13.93 -6.35
N PHE A 93 -7.00 -13.63 -5.42
CA PHE A 93 -5.95 -12.64 -5.64
C PHE A 93 -4.56 -13.24 -5.44
N ARG A 94 -3.59 -12.72 -6.21
CA ARG A 94 -2.18 -13.10 -6.07
C ARG A 94 -1.65 -12.72 -4.70
N PRO A 95 -0.72 -13.51 -4.13
CA PRO A 95 -0.03 -13.10 -2.93
C PRO A 95 0.72 -11.78 -3.15
N LEU A 96 0.89 -11.01 -2.08
CA LEU A 96 1.68 -9.78 -2.13
C LEU A 96 3.16 -10.04 -2.40
N SER A 97 3.67 -11.15 -1.87
CA SER A 97 5.05 -11.57 -1.98
C SER A 97 5.12 -13.06 -2.32
N HIS A 98 6.08 -13.41 -3.16
CA HIS A 98 6.47 -14.77 -3.48
C HIS A 98 7.70 -15.22 -2.68
N THR A 99 8.52 -14.28 -2.20
CA THR A 99 9.79 -14.59 -1.52
C THR A 99 9.76 -14.33 -0.02
N CYS A 100 8.72 -13.65 0.50
CA CYS A 100 8.63 -13.31 1.91
C CYS A 100 7.18 -13.27 2.40
N VAL A 101 6.75 -14.37 3.00
CA VAL A 101 5.40 -14.55 3.55
C VAL A 101 5.37 -14.65 5.08
N ASP A 102 6.53 -14.93 5.69
CA ASP A 102 6.63 -15.18 7.13
C ASP A 102 6.95 -13.89 7.89
N SER A 103 6.26 -13.72 9.02
CA SER A 103 6.52 -12.62 9.96
C SER A 103 7.79 -12.80 10.79
N ASP A 104 8.47 -13.96 10.67
CA ASP A 104 9.59 -14.35 11.52
C ASP A 104 10.66 -13.26 11.62
N GLY A 105 10.86 -12.77 12.84
CA GLY A 105 11.83 -11.74 13.18
C GLY A 105 11.86 -11.58 14.70
N ASP A 106 13.01 -11.87 15.31
CA ASP A 106 13.23 -11.98 16.76
C ASP A 106 12.96 -10.72 17.59
N ASN A 107 12.55 -9.61 16.98
CA ASN A 107 12.37 -8.32 17.64
C ASN A 107 11.24 -7.50 17.00
N SER A 108 9.99 -7.87 17.28
CA SER A 108 8.82 -7.10 16.83
C SER A 108 8.49 -5.99 17.83
N THR A 109 8.14 -4.79 17.34
CA THR A 109 7.71 -3.66 18.17
C THR A 109 6.40 -3.08 17.66
N THR A 110 5.43 -2.80 18.55
CA THR A 110 4.15 -2.18 18.18
C THR A 110 4.33 -0.79 17.57
N TRP A 111 3.78 -0.55 16.39
CA TRP A 111 3.85 0.76 15.73
C TRP A 111 2.92 1.80 16.40
N ASP A 112 3.49 2.91 16.86
CA ASP A 112 2.78 3.99 17.56
C ASP A 112 2.32 5.14 16.63
N GLY A 113 2.56 5.02 15.33
CA GLY A 113 2.23 6.05 14.33
C GLY A 113 3.31 7.10 14.08
N MET A 114 4.51 6.95 14.66
CA MET A 114 5.68 7.80 14.38
C MET A 114 6.62 7.19 13.33
N GLU A 115 7.62 7.98 12.91
CA GLU A 115 8.78 7.46 12.17
C GLU A 115 9.51 6.46 13.07
N VAL A 116 9.50 5.19 12.66
CA VAL A 116 10.16 4.13 13.41
C VAL A 116 11.66 4.24 13.17
N THR A 117 12.43 4.28 14.26
CA THR A 117 13.88 4.13 14.25
C THR A 117 14.28 2.88 13.47
N ILE A 118 15.30 3.04 12.64
CA ILE A 118 15.41 2.40 11.33
C ILE A 118 15.60 0.87 11.37
N ASP A 119 15.84 0.21 12.52
CA ASP A 119 16.48 -1.12 12.54
C ASP A 119 15.71 -2.32 13.16
N LYS A 120 14.40 -2.24 13.44
CA LYS A 120 13.65 -3.41 13.94
C LYS A 120 12.46 -3.80 13.08
N THR A 121 12.06 -5.07 13.08
CA THR A 121 10.77 -5.52 12.51
C THR A 121 9.63 -4.85 13.28
N VAL A 122 8.67 -4.28 12.56
CA VAL A 122 7.59 -3.52 13.18
C VAL A 122 6.32 -4.34 13.10
N ASP A 123 5.76 -4.64 14.27
CA ASP A 123 4.46 -5.28 14.38
C ASP A 123 3.39 -4.20 14.47
N TYR A 124 2.36 -4.30 13.65
CA TYR A 124 1.17 -3.48 13.77
C TYR A 124 0.04 -4.35 14.28
N GLN A 125 -0.18 -4.28 15.60
CA GLN A 125 -1.43 -4.71 16.20
C GLN A 125 -2.49 -3.67 15.85
N VAL A 126 -3.61 -4.15 15.29
CA VAL A 126 -4.76 -3.34 14.91
C VAL A 126 -5.14 -2.41 16.06
N ILE A 127 -4.93 -1.12 15.89
CA ILE A 127 -5.68 -0.13 16.65
C ILE A 127 -6.94 0.12 15.83
N ASP A 128 -8.04 -0.52 16.23
CA ASP A 128 -9.41 -0.35 15.72
C ASP A 128 -9.93 1.11 15.80
N PHE A 129 -9.08 2.06 16.21
CA PHE A 129 -9.39 3.48 16.40
C PHE A 129 -8.36 4.37 15.69
N TRP A 130 -8.39 4.37 14.36
CA TRP A 130 -7.88 5.49 13.56
C TRP A 130 -8.62 6.80 13.91
N PHE A 131 -9.89 6.68 14.31
CA PHE A 131 -10.75 7.77 14.75
C PHE A 131 -10.41 8.23 16.18
N GLY A 132 -9.37 9.05 16.32
CA GLY A 132 -9.10 9.74 17.58
C GLY A 132 -7.65 10.19 17.79
N ARG A 133 -6.70 9.65 17.03
CA ARG A 133 -5.29 10.10 17.10
C ARG A 133 -4.96 10.94 15.86
N SER A 134 -4.81 12.25 16.04
CA SER A 134 -4.50 13.20 14.95
C SER A 134 -3.24 12.84 14.15
N LYS A 135 -2.34 12.02 14.71
CA LYS A 135 -1.06 11.62 14.12
C LYS A 135 -1.21 10.65 12.93
N TYR A 136 -2.22 9.80 12.98
CA TYR A 136 -2.53 8.86 11.90
C TYR A 136 -3.27 9.50 10.71
N LEU A 137 -3.86 10.67 10.93
CA LEU A 137 -4.56 11.45 9.90
C LEU A 137 -3.66 11.73 8.67
N THR A 138 -2.34 11.78 8.88
CA THR A 138 -1.34 12.02 7.81
C THR A 138 -1.21 10.87 6.81
N LEU A 139 -1.65 9.65 7.14
CA LEU A 139 -1.62 8.53 6.18
C LEU A 139 -2.75 8.60 5.16
N HIS A 140 -3.89 9.20 5.53
CA HIS A 140 -5.07 9.32 4.66
C HIS A 140 -4.88 10.28 3.47
N ALA A 141 -3.75 10.97 3.40
CA ALA A 141 -3.38 11.84 2.28
C ALA A 141 -1.93 11.65 1.83
N TRP A 142 -1.26 10.57 2.26
CA TRP A 142 0.14 10.37 1.91
C TRP A 142 0.29 9.86 0.47
N ILE A 143 1.18 10.49 -0.28
CA ILE A 143 1.69 10.03 -1.57
C ILE A 143 3.24 10.13 -1.55
N PRO A 144 3.97 9.25 -2.25
CA PRO A 144 5.43 9.37 -2.32
C PRO A 144 5.84 10.65 -3.06
N THR A 145 6.78 11.40 -2.48
CA THR A 145 7.27 12.67 -3.05
C THR A 145 7.91 12.51 -4.42
N GLN A 146 8.47 11.34 -4.72
CA GLN A 146 9.09 11.04 -6.01
C GLN A 146 8.10 10.91 -7.17
N ILE A 147 6.80 10.80 -6.88
CA ILE A 147 5.75 10.69 -7.90
C ILE A 147 4.64 11.75 -7.72
N SER A 148 4.79 12.66 -6.76
CA SER A 148 3.74 13.61 -6.39
C SER A 148 3.45 14.60 -7.51
N THR A 149 4.48 15.03 -8.24
CA THR A 149 4.36 15.96 -9.36
C THR A 149 3.61 15.31 -10.52
N GLU A 150 3.99 14.08 -10.86
CA GLU A 150 3.36 13.28 -11.90
C GLU A 150 1.89 13.02 -11.56
N LEU A 151 1.58 12.58 -10.34
CA LEU A 151 0.20 12.36 -9.89
C LEU A 151 -0.64 13.65 -9.96
N THR A 152 -0.07 14.79 -9.56
CA THR A 152 -0.75 16.10 -9.58
C THR A 152 -0.97 16.61 -10.99
N SER A 153 -0.10 16.27 -11.93
CA SER A 153 -0.30 16.58 -13.34
C SER A 153 -1.41 15.75 -14.00
N LEU A 154 -1.69 14.55 -13.48
CA LEU A 154 -2.63 13.60 -14.06
C LEU A 154 -4.02 13.62 -13.42
N SER A 155 -4.15 14.05 -12.17
CA SER A 155 -5.41 14.04 -11.42
C SER A 155 -5.53 15.26 -10.51
N THR A 156 -6.74 15.84 -10.44
CA THR A 156 -7.10 16.85 -9.44
C THR A 156 -7.17 16.28 -8.02
N GLN A 157 -7.20 14.95 -7.89
CA GLN A 157 -7.13 14.21 -6.63
C GLN A 157 -5.99 13.16 -6.72
N PRO A 158 -4.74 13.57 -6.50
CA PRO A 158 -3.55 12.71 -6.63
C PRO A 158 -3.60 11.47 -5.73
N PHE A 159 -4.07 11.64 -4.50
CA PHE A 159 -4.20 10.56 -3.53
C PHE A 159 -5.19 9.48 -4.01
N VAL A 160 -6.34 9.87 -4.56
CA VAL A 160 -7.34 8.92 -5.06
C VAL A 160 -6.77 8.10 -6.23
N LEU A 161 -6.03 8.74 -7.14
CA LEU A 161 -5.35 8.05 -8.24
C LEU A 161 -4.31 7.05 -7.71
N PHE A 162 -3.49 7.47 -6.75
CA PHE A 162 -2.49 6.61 -6.11
C PHE A 162 -3.14 5.40 -5.40
N MET A 163 -4.21 5.63 -4.64
CA MET A 163 -5.00 4.57 -4.02
C MET A 163 -5.58 3.59 -5.04
N GLY A 164 -6.04 4.10 -6.19
CA GLY A 164 -6.48 3.27 -7.31
C GLY A 164 -5.37 2.35 -7.83
N PHE A 165 -4.13 2.82 -7.93
CA PHE A 165 -2.99 1.96 -8.29
C PHE A 165 -2.69 0.92 -7.21
N LEU A 166 -2.70 1.28 -5.93
CA LEU A 166 -2.48 0.35 -4.83
C LEU A 166 -3.54 -0.75 -4.77
N LEU A 167 -4.81 -0.39 -4.95
CA LEU A 167 -5.91 -1.35 -4.98
C LEU A 167 -5.80 -2.28 -6.19
N GLN A 168 -5.43 -1.77 -7.36
CA GLN A 168 -5.13 -2.62 -8.52
C GLN A 168 -3.98 -3.59 -8.27
N TYR A 169 -2.96 -3.18 -7.50
CA TYR A 169 -1.88 -4.05 -7.08
C TYR A 169 -2.38 -5.14 -6.11
N LEU A 170 -3.14 -4.75 -5.08
CA LEU A 170 -3.69 -5.67 -4.08
C LEU A 170 -4.68 -6.69 -4.65
N MET A 171 -5.46 -6.29 -5.66
CA MET A 171 -6.53 -7.09 -6.27
C MET A 171 -6.10 -7.74 -7.60
N ARG A 172 -4.80 -7.98 -7.81
CA ARG A 172 -4.35 -8.74 -8.98
C ARG A 172 -4.99 -10.14 -8.96
N PRO A 173 -5.71 -10.56 -10.01
CA PRO A 173 -6.33 -11.87 -10.02
C PRO A 173 -5.28 -12.98 -9.98
N SER A 174 -5.58 -14.04 -9.23
CA SER A 174 -4.90 -15.33 -9.37
C SER A 174 -5.09 -15.90 -10.78
N GLU A 175 -4.21 -16.83 -11.17
CA GLU A 175 -4.34 -17.57 -12.43
C GLU A 175 -5.36 -18.71 -12.30
#